data_AF-A0A960WGC1-F1
#
_entry.id   AF-A0A960WGC1-F1
#
_cell.length_a   1.000
_cell.length_b   1.000
_cell.length_c   1.000
_cell.angle_alpha   90.00
_cell.angle_beta   90.00
_cell.angle_gamma   90.00
#
_symmetry.space_group_name_H-M   'P 1'
#
loop_
_entity.id
_entity.type
_entity.pdbx_description
1 polymer ?
#
loop_
_entity_poly.entity_id
_entity_poly.type
_entity_poly.pdbx_seq_one_letter_code
_entity_poly.pdbx_strand_id
1 'polypeptide(L)'
;MRQMITAGNRYCRQRWGQIPVNNAIIDEFLTVEGKNTLNKGCNRCFESLVAGCNNYFQMNDRRPDKDLLLVRRMFPADGYDCYSVGFIQPYMMHNILQCRNLTMLDIDWRIHDGHHQLLKAFQKYEISDANSLDQMLNRINLAWIARLGRGITSADMSSNTKASLELICGANSAVHCRYHLLRFARSKSFIRSVHLSISALHSTPFEPKAADNMKIIFLSNAIEDVYTSRDQFNSMLQNLNSALLPGQKAVLIHHVSINENFGLYEFTASRQAGEIKTICKDIYHNSFFHRKSKYYQTYFDQVTISSESVPTCHSLI
;
A
#
# COMPACT_ATOMS: atom_id res chain seq x y z
N MET A 1 -13.96 -6.15 14.85
CA MET A 1 -13.52 -4.73 14.80
C MET A 1 -13.37 -4.12 16.20
N ARG A 2 -14.40 -4.03 17.05
CA ARG A 2 -14.28 -3.45 18.42
C ARG A 2 -13.17 -4.07 19.29
N GLN A 3 -13.02 -5.40 19.25
CA GLN A 3 -11.95 -6.10 19.97
C GLN A 3 -10.55 -5.73 19.45
N MET A 4 -10.36 -5.64 18.13
CA MET A 4 -9.09 -5.20 17.51
C MET A 4 -8.75 -3.75 17.86
N ILE A 5 -9.76 -2.87 17.93
CA ILE A 5 -9.57 -1.48 18.37
C ILE A 5 -9.01 -1.44 19.80
N THR A 6 -9.62 -2.18 20.73
CA THR A 6 -9.18 -2.18 22.14
C THR A 6 -7.79 -2.79 22.30
N ALA A 7 -7.55 -3.98 21.74
CA ALA A 7 -6.28 -4.68 21.84
C ALA A 7 -5.15 -3.90 21.14
N GLY A 8 -5.39 -3.43 19.91
CA GLY A 8 -4.44 -2.62 19.15
C GLY A 8 -4.12 -1.28 19.83
N ASN A 9 -5.12 -0.58 20.38
CA ASN A 9 -4.88 0.65 21.16
C ASN A 9 -3.98 0.37 22.38
N ARG A 10 -4.25 -0.72 23.12
CA ARG A 10 -3.44 -1.10 24.29
C ARG A 10 -2.01 -1.46 23.87
N TYR A 11 -1.85 -2.22 22.77
CA TYR A 11 -0.54 -2.52 22.21
C TYR A 11 0.23 -1.25 21.83
N CYS A 12 -0.41 -0.29 21.15
CA CYS A 12 0.24 0.98 20.80
C CYS A 12 0.63 1.79 22.04
N ARG A 13 -0.23 1.88 23.06
CA ARG A 13 0.11 2.50 24.35
C ARG A 13 1.37 1.89 24.95
N GLN A 14 1.47 0.56 24.94
CA GLN A 14 2.62 -0.18 25.44
C GLN A 14 3.87 0.07 24.58
N ARG A 15 3.74 0.02 23.26
CA ARG A 15 4.82 0.25 22.30
C ARG A 15 5.45 1.64 22.46
N TRP A 16 4.63 2.62 22.83
CA TRP A 16 5.01 4.01 23.06
C TRP A 16 5.22 4.36 24.54
N GLY A 17 5.29 3.36 25.44
CA GLY A 17 5.67 3.57 26.84
C GLY A 17 4.64 4.30 27.71
N GLN A 18 3.38 4.40 27.27
CA GLN A 18 2.29 5.01 28.05
C GLN A 18 1.68 4.03 29.07
N ILE A 19 1.90 2.72 28.89
CA ILE A 19 1.53 1.67 29.86
C ILE A 19 2.65 0.61 29.95
N PRO A 20 2.73 -0.18 31.04
CA PRO A 20 3.70 -1.26 31.18
C PRO A 20 3.60 -2.35 30.11
N VAL A 21 4.72 -3.06 29.86
CA VAL A 21 4.77 -4.17 28.91
C VAL A 21 4.00 -5.39 29.44
N ASN A 22 3.02 -5.83 28.67
CA ASN A 22 2.27 -7.07 28.85
C ASN A 22 2.23 -7.85 27.53
N ASN A 23 2.87 -9.02 27.50
CA ASN A 23 2.95 -9.86 26.31
C ASN A 23 1.60 -10.49 25.93
N ALA A 24 0.67 -10.67 26.89
CA ALA A 24 -0.64 -11.23 26.61
C ALA A 24 -1.47 -10.37 25.64
N ILE A 25 -1.21 -9.06 25.57
CA ILE A 25 -1.88 -8.15 24.63
C ILE A 25 -1.52 -8.48 23.17
N ILE A 26 -0.30 -8.97 22.93
CA ILE A 26 0.15 -9.37 21.58
C ILE A 26 -0.58 -10.64 21.14
N ASP A 27 -0.77 -11.55 22.09
CA ASP A 27 -1.47 -12.82 21.88
C ASP A 27 -2.96 -12.63 21.54
N GLU A 28 -3.54 -11.47 21.86
CA GLU A 28 -4.95 -11.14 21.57
C GLU A 28 -5.24 -10.98 20.07
N PHE A 29 -4.24 -10.69 19.23
CA PHE A 29 -4.47 -10.45 17.79
C PHE A 29 -3.40 -11.04 16.85
N LEU A 30 -2.38 -11.73 17.36
CA LEU A 30 -1.36 -12.39 16.53
C LEU A 30 -1.19 -13.87 16.88
N THR A 31 -1.29 -14.70 15.85
CA THR A 31 -0.98 -16.13 15.96
C THR A 31 0.52 -16.34 16.24
N VAL A 32 0.87 -17.49 16.82
CA VAL A 32 2.27 -17.89 17.02
C VAL A 32 3.05 -17.89 15.71
N GLU A 33 2.40 -18.31 14.62
CA GLU A 33 2.96 -18.27 13.27
C GLU A 33 3.22 -16.84 12.78
N GLY A 34 2.27 -15.93 13.00
CA GLY A 34 2.40 -14.49 12.67
C GLY A 34 3.58 -13.81 13.38
N LYS A 35 3.89 -14.22 14.61
CA LYS A 35 5.06 -13.69 15.36
C LYS A 35 6.40 -14.15 14.77
N ASN A 36 6.41 -15.29 14.09
CA ASN A 36 7.63 -15.90 13.54
C ASN A 36 7.87 -15.53 12.06
N THR A 37 6.94 -14.82 11.40
CA THR A 37 6.93 -14.65 9.93
C THR A 37 7.79 -13.49 9.42
N LEU A 38 8.53 -12.77 10.28
CA LEU A 38 9.35 -11.63 9.84
C LEU A 38 10.83 -11.72 10.20
N ASN A 39 11.62 -11.12 9.31
CA ASN A 39 13.06 -11.15 9.29
C ASN A 39 13.67 -10.56 10.59
N LYS A 40 14.80 -11.11 11.04
CA LYS A 40 15.46 -10.85 12.35
C LYS A 40 15.91 -9.39 12.61
N GLY A 41 15.62 -8.46 11.70
CA GLY A 41 16.01 -7.05 11.77
C GLY A 41 15.05 -6.14 12.54
N CYS A 42 13.81 -6.57 12.82
CA CYS A 42 12.87 -5.77 13.61
C CYS A 42 11.87 -6.61 14.42
N ASN A 43 12.31 -7.09 15.58
CA ASN A 43 11.56 -7.96 16.50
C ASN A 43 10.24 -7.39 17.07
N ARG A 44 9.82 -6.18 16.67
CA ARG A 44 8.52 -5.58 17.06
C ARG A 44 7.81 -4.78 15.95
N CYS A 45 8.32 -4.84 14.72
CA CYS A 45 7.74 -4.06 13.61
C CYS A 45 6.39 -4.64 13.19
N PHE A 46 6.24 -5.96 13.15
CA PHE A 46 5.02 -6.61 12.67
C PHE A 46 3.82 -6.28 13.51
N GLU A 47 3.95 -6.42 14.82
CA GLU A 47 2.84 -6.23 15.74
C GLU A 47 2.48 -4.75 15.80
N SER A 48 3.46 -3.87 15.63
CA SER A 48 3.25 -2.43 15.46
C SER A 48 2.58 -2.07 14.13
N LEU A 49 2.91 -2.75 13.03
CA LEU A 49 2.29 -2.61 11.72
C LEU A 49 0.83 -3.08 11.77
N VAL A 50 0.60 -4.30 12.25
CA VAL A 50 -0.73 -4.89 12.39
C VAL A 50 -1.60 -4.05 13.32
N ALA A 51 -1.09 -3.63 14.49
CA ALA A 51 -1.85 -2.81 15.43
C ALA A 51 -2.07 -1.34 14.96
N GLY A 52 -1.42 -0.94 13.86
CA GLY A 52 -1.46 0.41 13.31
C GLY A 52 -0.90 1.46 14.27
N CYS A 53 0.26 1.19 14.87
CA CYS A 53 0.88 2.08 15.86
C CYS A 53 1.75 3.17 15.26
N ASN A 54 1.98 3.13 13.95
CA ASN A 54 2.78 4.11 13.21
C ASN A 54 1.91 4.78 12.15
N ASN A 55 2.32 5.98 11.71
CA ASN A 55 1.60 6.76 10.71
C ASN A 55 1.80 6.23 9.27
N TYR A 56 1.28 5.05 8.94
CA TYR A 56 1.26 4.57 7.56
C TYR A 56 0.15 5.21 6.71
N PHE A 57 -0.68 6.09 7.30
CA PHE A 57 -1.66 6.90 6.55
C PHE A 57 -1.00 7.96 5.67
N GLN A 58 0.19 8.43 6.04
CA GLN A 58 0.90 9.43 5.27
C GLN A 58 1.40 8.77 3.98
N MET A 59 0.93 9.30 2.84
CA MET A 59 1.48 9.00 1.54
C MET A 59 2.95 9.43 1.52
N ASN A 60 3.83 8.46 1.78
CA ASN A 60 5.27 8.66 1.73
C ASN A 60 5.77 8.59 0.28
N ASP A 61 5.02 7.94 -0.61
CA ASP A 61 5.31 7.89 -2.04
C ASP A 61 5.21 9.28 -2.66
N ARG A 62 6.27 9.76 -3.32
CA ARG A 62 6.19 11.04 -4.02
C ARG A 62 5.76 10.80 -5.45
N ARG A 63 4.69 11.47 -5.86
CA ARG A 63 4.18 11.43 -7.23
C ARG A 63 3.89 10.01 -7.77
N PRO A 64 3.20 9.13 -7.01
CA PRO A 64 2.81 7.79 -7.51
C PRO A 64 1.86 7.88 -8.72
N ASP A 65 1.28 9.06 -9.00
CA ASP A 65 0.55 9.34 -10.23
C ASP A 65 1.39 9.11 -11.49
N LYS A 66 2.70 9.38 -11.43
CA LYS A 66 3.62 9.18 -12.57
C LYS A 66 3.75 7.71 -12.94
N ASP A 67 3.89 6.84 -11.94
CA ASP A 67 3.95 5.39 -12.11
C ASP A 67 2.71 4.88 -12.84
N LEU A 68 1.54 5.33 -12.36
CA LEU A 68 0.24 4.94 -12.87
C LEU A 68 0.00 5.48 -14.29
N LEU A 69 0.45 6.70 -14.59
CA LEU A 69 0.39 7.28 -15.93
C LEU A 69 1.27 6.51 -16.92
N LEU A 70 2.47 6.11 -16.50
CA LEU A 70 3.34 5.27 -17.32
C LEU A 70 2.67 3.93 -17.63
N VAL A 71 2.10 3.26 -16.62
CA VAL A 71 1.35 2.01 -16.79
C VAL A 71 0.21 2.19 -17.79
N ARG A 72 -0.60 3.25 -17.63
CA ARG A 72 -1.73 3.54 -18.53
C ARG A 72 -1.29 3.66 -19.99
N ARG A 73 -0.14 4.30 -20.23
CA ARG A 73 0.40 4.51 -21.57
C ARG A 73 0.99 3.22 -22.17
N MET A 74 1.71 2.43 -21.38
CA MET A 74 2.39 1.22 -21.86
C MET A 74 1.45 0.03 -22.02
N PHE A 75 0.40 -0.04 -21.20
CA PHE A 75 -0.54 -1.16 -21.16
C PHE A 75 -1.99 -0.67 -21.31
N PRO A 76 -2.37 -0.08 -22.46
CA PRO A 76 -3.72 0.46 -22.64
C PRO A 76 -4.78 -0.65 -22.56
N ALA A 77 -5.83 -0.44 -21.78
CA ALA A 77 -6.98 -1.34 -21.63
C ALA A 77 -8.26 -0.57 -21.28
N ASP A 78 -9.44 -1.16 -21.44
CA ASP A 78 -10.71 -0.51 -21.06
C ASP A 78 -11.01 -0.56 -19.56
N GLY A 79 -10.15 -1.22 -18.79
CA GLY A 79 -10.22 -1.30 -17.34
C GLY A 79 -9.27 -2.35 -16.79
N TYR A 80 -8.94 -2.21 -15.52
CA TYR A 80 -8.00 -3.10 -14.84
C TYR A 80 -8.60 -3.65 -13.56
N ASP A 81 -8.07 -4.79 -13.13
CA ASP A 81 -8.22 -5.26 -11.75
C ASP A 81 -7.05 -4.68 -10.95
N CYS A 82 -7.35 -3.73 -10.08
CA CYS A 82 -6.34 -2.94 -9.38
C CYS A 82 -6.14 -3.43 -7.96
N TYR A 83 -4.89 -3.63 -7.58
CA TYR A 83 -4.46 -4.02 -6.25
C TYR A 83 -3.48 -2.96 -5.76
N SER A 84 -3.74 -2.33 -4.62
CA SER A 84 -2.88 -1.29 -4.09
C SER A 84 -2.73 -1.40 -2.59
N VAL A 85 -1.48 -1.25 -2.13
CA VAL A 85 -1.18 -0.93 -0.74
C VAL A 85 -1.27 0.58 -0.47
N GLY A 86 -1.42 0.95 0.81
CA GLY A 86 -1.45 2.34 1.26
C GLY A 86 -2.81 3.02 1.19
N PHE A 87 -2.90 4.20 1.82
CA PHE A 87 -4.17 4.87 2.07
C PHE A 87 -4.71 5.70 0.91
N ILE A 88 -3.86 6.37 0.12
CA ILE A 88 -4.32 7.30 -0.94
C ILE A 88 -4.17 6.68 -2.33
N GLN A 89 -3.19 5.81 -2.49
CA GLN A 89 -2.79 5.17 -3.73
C GLN A 89 -3.94 4.43 -4.42
N PRO A 90 -4.83 3.69 -3.73
CA PRO A 90 -5.98 3.05 -4.38
C PRO A 90 -6.92 4.04 -5.10
N TYR A 91 -7.13 5.23 -4.52
CA TYR A 91 -7.97 6.26 -5.12
C TYR A 91 -7.30 6.92 -6.33
N MET A 92 -5.99 7.16 -6.26
CA MET A 92 -5.21 7.64 -7.41
C MET A 92 -5.21 6.63 -8.55
N MET A 93 -4.99 5.36 -8.21
CA MET A 93 -4.99 4.22 -9.12
C MET A 93 -6.30 4.12 -9.90
N HIS A 94 -7.45 4.16 -9.22
CA HIS A 94 -8.74 4.16 -9.92
C HIS A 94 -8.92 5.35 -10.87
N ASN A 95 -8.53 6.56 -10.45
CA ASN A 95 -8.71 7.75 -11.28
C ASN A 95 -7.89 7.74 -12.56
N ILE A 96 -6.68 7.16 -12.53
CA ILE A 96 -5.74 7.15 -13.65
C ILE A 96 -5.97 5.91 -14.53
N LEU A 97 -6.15 4.74 -13.91
CA LEU A 97 -6.28 3.47 -14.61
C LEU A 97 -7.73 3.11 -14.94
N GLN A 98 -8.74 3.77 -14.37
CA GLN A 98 -10.15 3.38 -14.53
C GLN A 98 -10.38 1.93 -14.09
N CYS A 99 -9.96 1.61 -12.86
CA CYS A 99 -10.10 0.29 -12.27
C CYS A 99 -11.56 -0.19 -12.29
N ARG A 100 -11.81 -1.38 -12.83
CA ARG A 100 -13.12 -2.06 -12.78
C ARG A 100 -13.33 -2.72 -11.42
N ASN A 101 -12.29 -3.32 -10.87
CA ASN A 101 -12.27 -3.85 -9.51
C ASN A 101 -11.11 -3.20 -8.75
N LEU A 102 -11.34 -2.82 -7.50
CA LEU A 102 -10.32 -2.18 -6.66
C LEU A 102 -10.16 -2.94 -5.36
N THR A 103 -9.01 -3.58 -5.19
CA THR A 103 -8.61 -4.27 -3.97
C THR A 103 -7.61 -3.42 -3.21
N MET A 104 -8.02 -2.95 -2.04
CA MET A 104 -7.17 -2.21 -1.10
C MET A 104 -6.52 -3.23 -0.17
N LEU A 105 -5.20 -3.34 -0.21
CA LEU A 105 -4.39 -4.33 0.49
C LEU A 105 -3.61 -3.63 1.59
N ASP A 106 -3.78 -4.04 2.84
CA ASP A 106 -2.87 -3.57 3.89
C ASP A 106 -2.92 -4.55 5.05
N ILE A 107 -1.83 -4.62 5.81
CA ILE A 107 -1.81 -5.40 7.04
C ILE A 107 -2.22 -4.55 8.26
N ASP A 108 -2.11 -3.22 8.14
CA ASP A 108 -2.58 -2.27 9.14
C ASP A 108 -4.11 -2.18 9.06
N TRP A 109 -4.80 -2.76 10.06
CA TRP A 109 -6.26 -2.74 10.09
C TRP A 109 -6.84 -1.32 10.21
N ARG A 110 -6.08 -0.33 10.69
CA ARG A 110 -6.56 1.05 10.81
C ARG A 110 -6.61 1.75 9.45
N ILE A 111 -5.69 1.42 8.54
CA ILE A 111 -5.78 1.84 7.13
C ILE A 111 -7.10 1.35 6.54
N HIS A 112 -7.45 0.09 6.78
CA HIS A 112 -8.74 -0.47 6.34
C HIS A 112 -9.95 0.19 7.00
N ASP A 113 -9.90 0.49 8.30
CA ASP A 113 -10.98 1.21 8.97
C ASP A 113 -11.16 2.63 8.41
N GLY A 114 -10.05 3.33 8.11
CA GLY A 114 -10.06 4.61 7.42
C GLY A 114 -10.68 4.50 6.02
N HIS A 115 -10.31 3.48 5.24
CA HIS A 115 -10.89 3.23 3.92
C HIS A 115 -12.39 2.96 4.02
N HIS A 116 -12.81 2.14 4.99
CA HIS A 116 -14.23 1.84 5.22
C HIS A 116 -15.05 3.09 5.55
N GLN A 117 -14.54 3.96 6.42
CA GLN A 117 -15.17 5.24 6.74
C GLN A 117 -15.29 6.13 5.50
N LEU A 118 -14.23 6.24 4.70
CA LEU A 118 -14.20 7.09 3.52
C LEU A 118 -15.08 6.54 2.36
N LEU A 119 -15.05 5.23 2.13
CA LEU A 119 -15.90 4.55 1.14
C LEU A 119 -17.39 4.69 1.48
N LYS A 120 -17.76 4.60 2.77
CA LYS A 120 -19.13 4.88 3.21
C LYS A 120 -19.57 6.31 2.91
N ALA A 121 -18.70 7.29 3.14
CA ALA A 121 -18.99 8.68 2.82
C ALA A 121 -19.18 8.89 1.31
N PHE A 122 -18.34 8.27 0.48
CA PHE A 122 -18.51 8.27 -0.97
C PHE A 122 -19.83 7.61 -1.39
N GLN A 123 -20.19 6.46 -0.82
CA GLN A 123 -21.44 5.76 -1.14
C GLN A 123 -22.67 6.59 -0.79
N LYS A 124 -22.62 7.36 0.30
CA LYS A 124 -23.69 8.26 0.74
C LYS A 124 -23.68 9.64 0.06
N TYR A 125 -22.78 9.86 -0.90
CA TYR A 125 -22.62 11.15 -1.58
C TYR A 125 -22.33 12.33 -0.62
N GLU A 126 -21.67 12.05 0.50
CA GLU A 126 -21.31 13.07 1.51
C GLU A 126 -20.09 13.92 1.09
N ILE A 127 -19.46 13.60 -0.05
CA ILE A 127 -18.28 14.31 -0.59
C ILE A 127 -18.60 14.76 -2.02
N SER A 128 -18.81 16.06 -2.22
CA SER A 128 -19.12 16.70 -3.53
C SER A 128 -18.06 17.70 -3.99
N ASP A 129 -17.33 18.28 -3.04
CA ASP A 129 -16.43 19.41 -3.22
C ASP A 129 -15.35 19.43 -2.12
N ALA A 130 -14.44 20.41 -2.19
CA ALA A 130 -13.33 20.51 -1.25
C ALA A 130 -13.79 20.69 0.21
N ASN A 131 -14.87 21.44 0.44
CA ASN A 131 -15.34 21.73 1.80
C ASN A 131 -15.96 20.49 2.45
N SER A 132 -16.82 19.78 1.71
CA SER A 132 -17.42 18.52 2.16
C SER A 132 -16.38 17.42 2.36
N LEU A 133 -15.35 17.36 1.51
CA LEU A 133 -14.20 16.47 1.72
C LEU A 133 -13.47 16.81 3.03
N ASP A 134 -13.10 18.07 3.26
CA ASP A 134 -12.36 18.48 4.46
C ASP A 134 -13.18 18.22 5.73
N GLN A 135 -14.50 18.48 5.70
CA GLN A 135 -15.42 18.13 6.79
C GLN A 135 -15.48 16.62 7.05
N MET A 136 -15.51 15.81 5.99
CA MET A 136 -15.54 14.36 6.12
C MET A 136 -14.22 13.82 6.68
N LEU A 137 -13.07 14.28 6.19
CA LEU A 137 -11.76 13.88 6.71
C LEU A 137 -11.65 14.17 8.21
N ASN A 138 -12.13 15.32 8.67
CA ASN A 138 -12.14 15.67 10.10
C ASN A 138 -13.02 14.73 10.96
N ARG A 139 -13.94 13.98 10.36
CA ARG A 139 -14.75 12.95 11.05
C ARG A 139 -14.04 11.60 11.11
N ILE A 140 -13.18 11.30 10.13
CA ILE A 140 -12.41 10.06 10.11
C ILE A 140 -11.46 10.02 11.30
N ASN A 141 -11.65 9.03 12.16
CA ASN A 141 -10.75 8.78 13.26
C ASN A 141 -9.62 7.85 12.79
N LEU A 142 -8.40 8.37 12.76
CA LEU A 142 -7.23 7.58 12.37
C LEU A 142 -6.47 7.01 13.57
N ALA A 143 -6.80 7.43 14.80
CA ALA A 143 -6.35 6.92 16.11
C ALA A 143 -4.94 6.29 16.20
N TRP A 144 -4.07 6.77 17.12
CA TRP A 144 -2.70 6.25 17.35
C TRP A 144 -1.70 6.50 16.24
N ILE A 145 -1.65 7.73 15.77
CA ILE A 145 -0.63 8.17 14.82
C ILE A 145 0.65 8.60 15.56
N ALA A 146 1.75 7.91 15.30
CA ALA A 146 3.08 8.44 15.57
C ALA A 146 3.40 9.53 14.56
N ARG A 147 3.28 10.80 14.97
CA ARG A 147 3.67 11.94 14.13
C ARG A 147 5.17 11.86 13.87
N LEU A 148 5.59 11.25 12.76
CA LEU A 148 7.00 11.09 12.38
C LEU A 148 7.66 12.47 12.19
N GLY A 149 8.14 13.05 13.28
CA GLY A 149 8.89 14.30 13.36
C GLY A 149 10.05 14.15 14.35
N ARG A 150 11.08 14.99 14.25
CA ARG A 150 12.18 14.97 15.24
C ARG A 150 11.63 15.41 16.61
N GLY A 151 11.71 14.52 17.60
CA GLY A 151 11.33 14.83 18.98
C GLY A 151 10.00 14.25 19.47
N ILE A 152 9.46 13.19 18.84
CA ILE A 152 8.25 12.51 19.36
C ILE A 152 8.50 12.03 20.78
N THR A 153 7.69 12.53 21.71
CA THR A 153 7.57 11.96 23.03
C THR A 153 6.34 11.06 23.09
N SER A 154 6.29 10.14 24.06
CA SER A 154 5.09 9.32 24.31
C SER A 154 3.81 10.15 24.52
N ALA A 155 3.92 11.44 24.83
CA ALA A 155 2.81 12.37 25.03
C ALA A 155 2.13 12.83 23.73
N ASP A 156 2.79 12.71 22.57
CA ASP A 156 2.27 13.18 21.26
C ASP A 156 1.31 12.17 20.59
N MET A 157 1.09 11.00 21.22
CA MET A 157 0.22 9.93 20.74
C MET A 157 -1.20 10.06 21.29
N SER A 158 -2.17 10.30 20.40
CA SER A 158 -3.59 10.44 20.76
C SER A 158 -4.47 9.38 20.08
N SER A 159 -5.43 8.85 20.83
CA SER A 159 -6.49 7.99 20.30
C SER A 159 -7.56 8.75 19.50
N ASN A 160 -7.49 10.08 19.45
CA ASN A 160 -8.52 10.95 18.88
C ASN A 160 -8.02 11.76 17.69
N THR A 161 -6.88 11.40 17.10
CA THR A 161 -6.33 12.10 15.93
C THR A 161 -7.28 11.99 14.74
N LYS A 162 -7.74 13.14 14.26
CA LYS A 162 -8.60 13.26 13.07
C LYS A 162 -7.78 13.25 11.80
N ALA A 163 -8.35 12.73 10.72
CA ALA A 163 -7.72 12.82 9.40
C ALA A 163 -7.71 14.26 8.89
N SER A 164 -6.69 14.59 8.12
CA SER A 164 -6.63 15.80 7.29
C SER A 164 -5.82 15.49 6.03
N LEU A 165 -5.94 16.31 4.99
CA LEU A 165 -5.13 16.14 3.78
C LEU A 165 -3.63 16.20 4.08
N GLU A 166 -3.21 17.12 4.95
CA GLU A 166 -1.80 17.23 5.34
C GLU A 166 -1.30 15.98 6.06
N LEU A 167 -2.14 15.38 6.89
CA LEU A 167 -1.79 14.18 7.65
C LEU A 167 -1.68 12.94 6.76
N ILE A 168 -2.59 12.79 5.79
CA ILE A 168 -2.64 11.62 4.91
C ILE A 168 -1.77 11.77 3.65
N CYS A 169 -1.33 12.99 3.31
CA CYS A 169 -0.55 13.23 2.08
C CYS A 169 0.75 14.00 2.27
N GLY A 170 0.97 14.57 3.45
CA GLY A 170 1.97 15.62 3.62
C GLY A 170 1.51 16.95 3.02
N ALA A 171 2.02 18.06 3.57
CA ALA A 171 1.65 19.41 3.16
C ALA A 171 1.86 19.65 1.65
N ASN A 172 2.97 19.14 1.09
CA ASN A 172 3.34 19.37 -0.30
C ASN A 172 2.48 18.59 -1.32
N SER A 173 1.73 17.58 -0.89
CA SER A 173 0.89 16.76 -1.79
C SER A 173 -0.61 16.90 -1.51
N ALA A 174 -1.01 17.72 -0.54
CA ALA A 174 -2.40 17.88 -0.11
C ALA A 174 -3.34 18.27 -1.27
N VAL A 175 -2.93 19.21 -2.13
CA VAL A 175 -3.71 19.64 -3.30
C VAL A 175 -3.90 18.50 -4.30
N HIS A 176 -2.84 17.74 -4.56
CA HIS A 176 -2.87 16.61 -5.48
C HIS A 176 -3.75 15.47 -4.95
N CYS A 177 -3.66 15.16 -3.66
CA CYS A 177 -4.54 14.20 -3.02
C CYS A 177 -6.01 14.62 -3.05
N ARG A 178 -6.29 15.89 -2.75
CA ARG A 178 -7.65 16.45 -2.83
C ARG A 178 -8.23 16.23 -4.23
N TYR A 179 -7.46 16.51 -5.28
CA TYR A 179 -7.89 16.28 -6.65
C TYR A 179 -8.35 14.83 -6.89
N HIS A 180 -7.54 13.85 -6.46
CA HIS A 180 -7.88 12.45 -6.65
C HIS A 180 -9.06 11.99 -5.79
N LEU A 181 -9.19 12.44 -4.54
CA LEU A 181 -10.34 12.10 -3.70
C LEU A 181 -11.66 12.66 -4.26
N LEU A 182 -11.65 13.92 -4.74
CA LEU A 182 -12.82 14.52 -5.38
C LEU A 182 -13.16 13.87 -6.71
N ARG A 183 -12.16 13.49 -7.50
CA ARG A 183 -12.38 12.77 -8.76
C ARG A 183 -12.94 11.37 -8.51
N PHE A 184 -12.44 10.68 -7.48
CA PHE A 184 -12.96 9.38 -7.09
C PHE A 184 -14.44 9.43 -6.70
N ALA A 185 -14.85 10.46 -5.95
CA ALA A 185 -16.27 10.66 -5.61
C ALA A 185 -17.19 10.68 -6.85
N ARG A 186 -16.69 11.21 -7.97
CA ARG A 186 -17.40 11.31 -9.25
C ARG A 186 -17.30 10.05 -10.10
N SER A 187 -16.18 9.34 -10.05
CA SER A 187 -15.92 8.17 -10.91
C SER A 187 -16.20 6.81 -10.27
N LYS A 188 -16.48 6.76 -8.96
CA LYS A 188 -16.73 5.50 -8.22
C LYS A 188 -17.80 4.61 -8.85
N SER A 189 -18.74 5.17 -9.61
CA SER A 189 -19.80 4.42 -10.30
C SER A 189 -19.27 3.50 -11.41
N PHE A 190 -18.05 3.74 -11.91
CA PHE A 190 -17.38 2.87 -12.87
C PHE A 190 -16.73 1.64 -12.22
N ILE A 191 -16.62 1.62 -10.88
CA ILE A 191 -16.09 0.47 -10.13
C ILE A 191 -17.22 -0.53 -9.91
N ARG A 192 -16.99 -1.78 -10.31
CA ARG A 192 -17.90 -2.91 -10.07
C ARG A 192 -17.84 -3.38 -8.63
N SER A 193 -16.63 -3.54 -8.08
CA SER A 193 -16.43 -3.91 -6.69
C SER A 193 -15.21 -3.25 -6.05
N VAL A 194 -15.33 -2.98 -4.75
CA VAL A 194 -14.22 -2.55 -3.89
C VAL A 194 -14.05 -3.58 -2.78
N HIS A 195 -12.86 -4.15 -2.67
CA HIS A 195 -12.51 -5.16 -1.66
C HIS A 195 -11.49 -4.57 -0.68
N LEU A 196 -11.79 -4.66 0.61
CA LEU A 196 -10.83 -4.37 1.69
C LEU A 196 -10.26 -5.71 2.15
N SER A 197 -8.96 -5.94 1.92
CA SER A 197 -8.30 -7.19 2.28
C SER A 197 -7.20 -6.93 3.30
N ILE A 198 -7.45 -7.35 4.54
CA ILE A 198 -6.45 -7.36 5.61
C ILE A 198 -5.53 -8.56 5.35
N SER A 199 -4.41 -8.32 4.70
CA SER A 199 -3.49 -9.38 4.28
C SER A 199 -2.07 -8.84 4.21
N ALA A 200 -1.11 -9.68 4.58
CA ALA A 200 0.26 -9.48 4.12
C ALA A 200 0.31 -9.67 2.60
N LEU A 201 1.19 -8.94 1.93
CA LEU A 201 1.25 -8.92 0.47
C LEU A 201 1.43 -10.32 -0.13
N HIS A 202 2.27 -11.16 0.47
CA HIS A 202 2.54 -12.52 0.02
C HIS A 202 1.37 -13.49 0.18
N SER A 203 0.42 -13.17 1.06
CA SER A 203 -0.81 -13.93 1.28
C SER A 203 -2.00 -13.38 0.51
N THR A 204 -1.79 -12.36 -0.33
CA THR A 204 -2.87 -11.68 -1.05
C THR A 204 -3.66 -12.68 -1.91
N PRO A 205 -4.97 -12.81 -1.70
CA PRO A 205 -5.83 -13.60 -2.58
C PRO A 205 -6.09 -12.79 -3.84
N PHE A 206 -5.22 -12.93 -4.84
CA PHE A 206 -5.50 -12.35 -6.16
C PHE A 206 -6.74 -13.02 -6.74
N GLU A 207 -7.76 -12.24 -7.09
CA GLU A 207 -9.04 -12.77 -7.54
C GLU A 207 -8.87 -13.59 -8.83
N PRO A 208 -9.40 -14.84 -8.87
CA PRO A 208 -9.26 -15.70 -10.02
C PRO A 208 -10.07 -15.17 -11.22
N LYS A 209 -9.42 -15.16 -12.38
CA LYS A 209 -9.95 -15.08 -13.76
C LYS A 209 -11.37 -14.49 -13.97
N ALA A 210 -11.40 -13.22 -14.36
CA ALA A 210 -12.16 -12.79 -15.54
C ALA A 210 -11.14 -12.58 -16.67
N ALA A 211 -11.43 -13.06 -17.90
CA ALA A 211 -10.48 -13.02 -19.02
C ALA A 211 -10.13 -11.60 -19.51
N ASP A 212 -10.91 -10.60 -19.09
CA ASP A 212 -11.02 -9.34 -19.83
C ASP A 212 -10.17 -8.20 -19.25
N ASN A 213 -9.70 -8.31 -18.00
CA ASN A 213 -8.99 -7.22 -17.33
C ASN A 213 -7.56 -7.61 -16.96
N MET A 214 -6.60 -6.78 -17.34
CA MET A 214 -5.23 -6.89 -16.88
C MET A 214 -5.16 -6.53 -15.38
N LYS A 215 -4.35 -7.29 -14.62
CA LYS A 215 -4.13 -7.03 -13.20
C LYS A 215 -2.98 -6.05 -13.03
N ILE A 216 -3.19 -4.98 -12.27
CA ILE A 216 -2.15 -4.01 -11.91
C ILE A 216 -1.97 -4.05 -10.40
N ILE A 217 -0.74 -4.27 -9.94
CA ILE A 217 -0.40 -4.46 -8.53
C ILE A 217 0.61 -3.39 -8.11
N PHE A 218 0.21 -2.49 -7.22
CA PHE A 218 1.03 -1.41 -6.68
C PHE A 218 1.58 -1.78 -5.29
N LEU A 219 2.91 -1.83 -5.16
CA LEU A 219 3.64 -2.50 -4.07
C LEU A 219 4.48 -1.58 -3.19
N SER A 220 4.13 -0.29 -3.04
CA SER A 220 4.92 0.71 -2.30
C SER A 220 5.64 0.15 -1.08
N ASN A 221 6.97 0.01 -1.19
CA ASN A 221 7.90 -0.51 -0.18
C ASN A 221 7.59 -1.90 0.40
N ALA A 222 6.48 -2.53 0.03
CA ALA A 222 5.97 -3.74 0.67
C ALA A 222 6.86 -4.96 0.40
N ILE A 223 7.65 -4.94 -0.67
CA ILE A 223 8.54 -6.02 -1.09
C ILE A 223 10.03 -5.81 -0.73
N GLU A 224 10.35 -4.79 0.07
CA GLU A 224 11.70 -4.64 0.59
C GLU A 224 12.07 -5.82 1.53
N ASP A 225 13.36 -6.17 1.57
CA ASP A 225 13.90 -7.32 2.31
C ASP A 225 13.72 -7.22 3.85
N VAL A 226 13.50 -6.00 4.33
CA VAL A 226 13.15 -5.72 5.74
C VAL A 226 11.71 -6.15 6.09
N TYR A 227 10.79 -6.19 5.11
CA TYR A 227 9.38 -6.53 5.30
C TYR A 227 8.97 -7.85 4.66
N THR A 228 9.68 -8.31 3.66
CA THR A 228 9.34 -9.50 2.88
C THR A 228 10.56 -10.40 2.79
N SER A 229 10.41 -11.69 3.05
CA SER A 229 11.45 -12.69 2.79
C SER A 229 11.41 -13.15 1.34
N ARG A 230 12.46 -13.85 0.90
CA ARG A 230 12.48 -14.46 -0.44
C ARG A 230 11.32 -15.45 -0.64
N ASP A 231 11.03 -16.27 0.36
CA ASP A 231 9.96 -17.27 0.27
C ASP A 231 8.57 -16.62 0.22
N GLN A 232 8.37 -15.53 0.96
CA GLN A 232 7.16 -14.72 0.89
C GLN A 232 7.00 -14.07 -0.48
N PHE A 233 8.06 -13.50 -1.04
CA PHE A 233 8.03 -12.97 -2.40
C PHE A 233 7.68 -14.06 -3.42
N ASN A 234 8.30 -15.25 -3.33
CA ASN A 234 7.99 -16.38 -4.21
C ASN A 234 6.52 -16.83 -4.06
N SER A 235 5.99 -16.85 -2.83
CA SER A 235 4.59 -17.19 -2.56
C SER A 235 3.64 -16.18 -3.22
N MET A 236 3.96 -14.88 -3.17
CA MET A 236 3.20 -13.86 -3.89
C MET A 236 3.13 -14.15 -5.39
N LEU A 237 4.26 -14.50 -6.01
CA LEU A 237 4.33 -14.81 -7.43
C LEU A 237 3.56 -16.09 -7.79
N GLN A 238 3.59 -17.11 -6.93
CA GLN A 238 2.81 -18.33 -7.11
C GLN A 238 1.30 -18.06 -7.02
N ASN A 239 0.88 -17.23 -6.06
CA ASN A 239 -0.52 -16.80 -5.93
C ASN A 239 -0.96 -16.00 -7.16
N LEU A 240 -0.12 -15.09 -7.66
CA LEU A 240 -0.39 -14.35 -8.89
C LEU A 240 -0.47 -15.27 -10.12
N ASN A 241 0.44 -16.24 -10.25
CA ASN A 241 0.43 -17.23 -11.33
C ASN A 241 -0.87 -18.02 -11.34
N SER A 242 -1.33 -18.43 -10.15
CA SER A 242 -2.54 -19.24 -9.97
C SER A 242 -3.82 -18.46 -10.28
N ALA A 243 -3.80 -17.13 -10.07
CA ALA A 243 -4.91 -16.24 -10.37
C ALA A 243 -5.08 -15.89 -11.86
N LEU A 244 -4.09 -16.24 -12.70
CA LEU A 244 -4.04 -15.89 -14.13
C LEU A 244 -4.14 -17.13 -15.03
N LEU A 245 -4.61 -16.94 -16.28
CA LEU A 245 -4.54 -17.98 -17.32
C LEU A 245 -3.12 -18.04 -17.86
N PRO A 246 -2.62 -19.22 -18.30
CA PRO A 246 -1.34 -19.28 -19.01
C PRO A 246 -1.31 -18.28 -20.18
N GLY A 247 -0.25 -17.47 -20.24
CA GLY A 247 -0.08 -16.38 -21.22
C GLY A 247 -0.71 -15.04 -20.82
N GLN A 248 -1.57 -14.99 -19.79
CA GLN A 248 -2.07 -13.71 -19.29
C GLN A 248 -0.98 -12.95 -18.54
N LYS A 249 -1.08 -11.62 -18.65
CA LYS A 249 -0.12 -10.68 -18.09
C LYS A 249 -0.69 -9.93 -16.91
N ALA A 250 0.20 -9.58 -15.99
CA ALA A 250 -0.04 -8.62 -14.93
C ALA A 250 1.13 -7.63 -14.86
N VAL A 251 0.87 -6.45 -14.30
CA VAL A 251 1.89 -5.41 -14.12
C VAL A 251 2.09 -5.18 -12.64
N LEU A 252 3.34 -5.27 -12.18
CA LEU A 252 3.74 -4.94 -10.82
C LEU A 252 4.52 -3.64 -10.81
N ILE A 253 4.17 -2.76 -9.88
CA ILE A 253 4.80 -1.45 -9.68
C ILE A 253 5.46 -1.47 -8.31
N HIS A 254 6.78 -1.37 -8.25
CA HIS A 254 7.51 -1.13 -7.00
C HIS A 254 7.84 0.35 -6.89
N HIS A 255 7.20 1.06 -5.97
CA HIS A 255 7.51 2.46 -5.68
C HIS A 255 8.43 2.55 -4.47
N VAL A 256 9.48 3.38 -4.57
CA VAL A 256 10.43 3.64 -3.48
C VAL A 256 9.94 4.81 -2.64
N SER A 257 9.69 4.56 -1.36
CA SER A 257 9.22 5.55 -0.36
C SER A 257 9.99 6.85 -0.47
N ILE A 258 9.31 7.96 -0.19
CA ILE A 258 9.83 9.34 -0.08
C ILE A 258 10.56 9.87 -1.32
N ASN A 259 10.67 9.07 -2.37
CA ASN A 259 11.28 9.39 -3.64
C ASN A 259 10.23 9.30 -4.76
N GLU A 260 10.60 9.75 -5.96
CA GLU A 260 9.78 9.56 -7.16
C GLU A 260 10.23 8.32 -7.95
N ASN A 261 11.23 7.57 -7.44
CA ASN A 261 11.82 6.43 -8.12
C ASN A 261 10.93 5.19 -8.01
N PHE A 262 10.79 4.47 -9.12
CA PHE A 262 10.03 3.24 -9.17
C PHE A 262 10.57 2.28 -10.22
N GLY A 263 10.06 1.04 -10.18
CA GLY A 263 10.27 0.05 -11.21
C GLY A 263 8.96 -0.57 -11.67
N LEU A 264 8.94 -0.91 -12.95
CA LEU A 264 7.80 -1.49 -13.62
C LEU A 264 8.15 -2.88 -14.13
N TYR A 265 7.37 -3.86 -13.74
CA TYR A 265 7.61 -5.27 -14.03
C TYR A 265 6.38 -5.88 -14.69
N GLU A 266 6.57 -6.59 -15.79
CA GLU A 266 5.53 -7.40 -16.43
C GLU A 266 5.68 -8.84 -15.96
N PHE A 267 4.62 -9.40 -15.40
CA PHE A 267 4.53 -10.81 -15.06
C PHE A 267 3.69 -11.53 -16.12
N THR A 268 4.21 -12.63 -16.67
CA THR A 268 3.49 -13.51 -17.61
C THR A 268 3.25 -14.86 -16.94
N ALA A 269 1.99 -15.24 -16.79
CA ALA A 269 1.63 -16.50 -16.16
C ALA A 269 1.96 -17.69 -17.06
N SER A 270 2.39 -18.80 -16.45
CA SER A 270 2.70 -20.05 -17.17
C SER A 270 2.17 -21.27 -16.41
N ARG A 271 2.13 -22.43 -17.09
CA ARG A 271 1.68 -23.70 -16.48
C ARG A 271 2.63 -24.22 -15.40
N GLN A 272 3.90 -23.82 -15.41
CA GLN A 272 4.91 -24.29 -14.47
C GLN A 272 5.21 -23.21 -13.43
N ALA A 273 5.90 -22.15 -13.87
CA ALA A 273 6.19 -20.97 -13.07
C ALA A 273 6.04 -19.74 -13.96
N GLY A 274 5.40 -18.70 -13.45
CA GLY A 274 5.30 -17.44 -14.18
C GLY A 274 6.65 -16.74 -14.29
N GLU A 275 6.79 -15.93 -15.33
CA GLU A 275 8.02 -15.21 -15.64
C GLU A 275 7.85 -13.72 -15.35
N ILE A 276 8.91 -13.06 -14.88
CA ILE A 276 8.93 -11.61 -14.69
C ILE A 276 9.93 -11.00 -15.65
N LYS A 277 9.51 -9.91 -16.29
CA LYS A 277 10.35 -9.05 -17.11
C LYS A 277 10.36 -7.64 -16.54
N THR A 278 11.54 -7.07 -16.36
CA THR A 278 11.70 -5.66 -16.02
C THR A 278 11.48 -4.83 -17.27
N ILE A 279 10.50 -3.93 -17.20
CA ILE A 279 10.14 -3.02 -18.30
C ILE A 279 10.98 -1.75 -18.20
N CYS A 280 11.03 -1.18 -17.01
CA CYS A 280 11.91 -0.08 -16.66
C CYS A 280 12.24 -0.16 -15.17
N LYS A 281 13.36 0.43 -14.78
CA LYS A 281 13.74 0.50 -13.38
C LYS A 281 14.61 1.72 -13.12
N ASP A 282 14.18 2.57 -12.19
CA ASP A 282 15.05 3.62 -11.67
C ASP A 282 16.03 3.08 -10.63
N ILE A 283 17.04 3.90 -10.32
CA ILE A 283 17.96 3.58 -9.24
C ILE A 283 17.24 3.74 -7.90
N TYR A 284 17.24 2.69 -7.08
CA TYR A 284 16.59 2.71 -5.78
C TYR A 284 17.54 3.17 -4.69
N HIS A 285 17.09 4.13 -3.90
CA HIS A 285 17.83 4.77 -2.83
C HIS A 285 17.19 4.40 -1.49
N ASN A 286 17.96 3.76 -0.58
CA ASN A 286 17.44 3.44 0.75
C ASN A 286 17.09 4.73 1.51
N SER A 287 15.83 4.87 1.88
CA SER A 287 15.30 5.99 2.66
C SER A 287 15.44 5.75 4.16
N PHE A 288 16.64 5.49 4.67
CA PHE A 288 16.86 5.57 6.11
C PHE A 288 17.13 7.03 6.50
N PHE A 289 16.16 7.62 7.22
CA PHE A 289 16.26 8.96 7.80
C PHE A 289 17.68 9.25 8.30
N HIS A 290 18.31 10.29 7.73
CA HIS A 290 19.60 10.85 8.13
C HIS A 290 20.87 10.00 7.90
N ARG A 291 20.85 8.96 7.05
CA ARG A 291 22.08 8.30 6.59
C ARG A 291 22.34 8.55 5.10
N LYS A 292 23.62 8.50 4.68
CA LYS A 292 23.98 8.52 3.25
C LYS A 292 23.20 7.40 2.55
N SER A 293 22.40 7.75 1.55
CA SER A 293 21.65 6.79 0.73
C SER A 293 22.60 5.72 0.18
N LYS A 294 22.29 4.45 0.44
CA LYS A 294 22.90 3.32 -0.26
C LYS A 294 21.90 2.83 -1.31
N TYR A 295 22.42 2.42 -2.46
CA TYR A 295 21.61 1.73 -3.46
C TYR A 295 21.15 0.39 -2.92
N TYR A 296 19.92 -0.01 -3.25
CA TYR A 296 19.42 -1.33 -2.90
C TYR A 296 18.80 -2.05 -4.09
N GLN A 297 18.75 -3.37 -3.97
CA GLN A 297 18.07 -4.27 -4.90
C GLN A 297 16.88 -4.90 -4.21
N THR A 298 15.89 -5.24 -5.01
CA THR A 298 14.69 -5.95 -4.58
C THR A 298 14.75 -7.40 -5.07
N TYR A 299 13.83 -8.24 -4.59
CA TYR A 299 13.75 -9.61 -5.09
C TYR A 299 13.41 -9.70 -6.59
N PHE A 300 12.81 -8.66 -7.18
CA PHE A 300 12.59 -8.57 -8.63
C PHE A 300 13.90 -8.65 -9.41
N ASP A 301 14.95 -7.98 -8.93
CA ASP A 301 16.26 -7.92 -9.60
C ASP A 301 16.93 -9.30 -9.70
N GLN A 302 16.52 -10.25 -8.87
CA GLN A 302 17.06 -11.60 -8.83
C GLN A 302 16.28 -12.60 -9.68
N VAL A 303 15.05 -12.27 -10.11
CA VAL A 303 14.17 -13.17 -10.87
C VAL A 303 13.80 -12.66 -12.25
N THR A 304 14.02 -11.38 -12.50
CA THR A 304 13.66 -10.78 -13.77
C THR A 304 14.51 -11.33 -14.92
N ILE A 305 13.86 -11.60 -16.04
CA ILE A 305 14.49 -11.77 -17.34
C ILE A 305 14.59 -10.37 -17.95
N SER A 306 15.79 -9.85 -18.15
CA SER A 306 16.01 -8.51 -18.72
C SER A 306 17.11 -8.54 -19.79
N SER A 307 16.98 -7.69 -20.81
CA SER A 307 18.09 -7.34 -21.71
C SER A 307 19.18 -6.59 -20.93
N GLU A 308 20.41 -6.58 -21.45
CA GLU A 308 21.55 -5.90 -20.81
C GLU A 308 21.31 -4.40 -20.55
N SER A 309 20.43 -3.75 -21.32
CA SER A 309 19.99 -2.37 -21.10
C SER A 309 18.51 -2.29 -20.72
N VAL A 310 18.22 -2.15 -19.43
CA VAL A 310 16.89 -1.76 -18.92
C VAL A 310 16.84 -0.23 -18.82
N PRO A 311 15.86 0.46 -19.44
CA PRO A 311 15.74 1.92 -19.33
C PRO A 311 15.30 2.34 -17.92
N THR A 312 15.64 3.58 -17.54
CA THR A 312 15.06 4.19 -16.33
C THR A 312 13.59 4.52 -16.57
N CYS A 313 12.74 4.36 -15.56
CA CYS A 313 11.31 4.67 -15.72
C CYS A 313 11.10 6.16 -16.01
N HIS A 314 11.91 7.03 -15.41
CA HIS A 314 11.90 8.46 -15.70
C HIS A 314 12.25 8.82 -17.15
N SER A 315 13.05 8.01 -17.84
CA SER A 315 13.32 8.23 -19.27
C SER A 315 12.13 7.90 -20.16
N LEU A 316 11.16 7.16 -19.62
CA LEU A 316 9.97 6.77 -20.36
C LEU A 316 8.83 7.77 -20.17
N ILE A 317 8.63 8.35 -18.98
CA ILE A 317 7.52 9.28 -18.64
C ILE A 317 7.47 10.46 -19.61
#